data_AF-A0A8H7F1B1-F1
#
_entry.id   AF-A0A8H7F1B1-F1
#
_cell.length_a   1.000
_cell.length_b   1.000
_cell.length_c   1.000
_cell.angle_alpha   90.00
_cell.angle_beta   90.00
_cell.angle_gamma   90.00
#
_symmetry.space_group_name_H-M   'P 1'
#
loop_
_entity.id
_entity.type
_entity.pdbx_description
1 polymer ?
#
loop_
_entity_poly.entity_id
_entity_poly.type
_entity_poly.pdbx_seq_one_letter_code
_entity_poly.pdbx_strand_id
1 'polypeptide(L)'
;MSLCSLDILYFGKYIALLNRGYSIDQAAVRKLIANHRKLMTISRKEVQFTRKVAEAIAFLISPALFAQRSSLHKLMAITTIYDKNLNAADKNRFISKIVVTASSTVSTTIDGNYYHWRIYLQLSQSDISNSSSKSVILDMIPTNPPTSTLMITSNAYASSNSPAKIEFDIFPAKPLTVGQVIDLFIEKGMHRYTFDATGSGCLFWIMTGIHHLHEANLIEAGAPNKFHTFHMAQANLHPERHPLPLRKGTFY
;
A
#
# COMPACT_ATOMS: atom_id res chain seq x y z
N MET A 1 34.50 -5.68 -22.32
CA MET A 1 34.46 -5.88 -23.80
C MET A 1 33.02 -6.03 -24.22
N SER A 2 32.52 -5.13 -25.06
CA SER A 2 31.12 -5.06 -25.50
C SER A 2 30.81 -6.16 -26.52
N LEU A 3 29.62 -6.75 -26.46
CA LEU A 3 29.11 -7.75 -27.42
C LEU A 3 29.21 -7.28 -28.88
N CYS A 4 29.24 -5.97 -29.15
CA CYS A 4 29.46 -5.41 -30.50
C CYS A 4 30.84 -5.73 -31.11
N SER A 5 31.87 -5.95 -30.29
CA SER A 5 33.25 -6.17 -30.79
C SER A 5 33.49 -7.59 -31.31
N LEU A 6 32.70 -8.58 -30.91
CA LEU A 6 32.83 -9.97 -31.40
C LEU A 6 32.19 -10.18 -32.78
N ASP A 7 31.11 -9.45 -33.10
CA ASP A 7 30.33 -9.64 -34.33
C ASP A 7 31.05 -9.12 -35.60
N ILE A 8 31.82 -8.04 -35.47
CA ILE A 8 32.59 -7.47 -36.58
C ILE A 8 33.72 -8.42 -37.01
N LEU A 9 34.34 -9.12 -36.05
CA LEU A 9 35.37 -10.13 -36.29
C LEU A 9 34.83 -11.40 -36.98
N TYR A 10 33.60 -11.80 -36.66
CA TYR A 10 32.93 -12.93 -37.31
C TYR A 10 32.50 -12.62 -38.75
N PHE A 11 32.03 -11.41 -39.01
CA PHE A 11 31.63 -10.98 -40.35
C PHE A 11 32.84 -10.86 -41.31
N GLY A 12 33.98 -10.38 -40.80
CA GLY A 12 35.24 -10.28 -41.57
C GLY A 12 35.79 -11.64 -42.02
N LYS A 13 35.73 -12.67 -41.16
CA LYS A 13 36.13 -14.06 -41.53
C LYS A 13 35.22 -14.67 -42.60
N TYR A 14 33.95 -14.31 -42.61
CA TYR A 14 32.95 -14.87 -43.54
C TYR A 14 33.11 -14.33 -44.96
N ILE A 15 33.44 -13.04 -45.11
CA ILE A 15 33.76 -12.43 -46.42
C ILE A 15 35.07 -13.00 -46.97
N ALA A 16 36.05 -13.31 -46.11
CA ALA A 16 37.30 -13.94 -46.53
C ALA A 16 37.13 -15.38 -47.07
N LEU A 17 36.11 -16.12 -46.61
CA LEU A 17 35.79 -17.48 -47.10
C LEU A 17 35.06 -17.46 -48.46
N LEU A 18 34.19 -16.48 -48.69
CA LEU A 18 33.52 -16.26 -49.97
C LEU A 18 34.52 -15.98 -51.11
N ASN A 19 35.56 -15.20 -50.83
CA ASN A 19 36.59 -14.86 -51.82
C ASN A 19 37.55 -16.03 -52.15
N ARG A 20 37.47 -17.16 -51.45
CA ARG A 20 38.28 -18.37 -51.69
C ARG A 20 37.54 -19.49 -52.43
N GLY A 21 36.33 -19.23 -52.95
CA GLY A 21 35.61 -20.16 -53.83
C GLY A 21 34.93 -21.34 -53.12
N TYR A 22 34.73 -21.27 -51.79
CA TYR A 22 33.97 -22.29 -51.07
C TYR A 22 32.46 -22.12 -51.28
N SER A 23 31.76 -23.23 -51.56
CA SER A 23 30.29 -23.27 -51.59
C SER A 23 29.74 -23.04 -50.19
N ILE A 24 28.92 -21.99 -50.03
CA ILE A 24 28.30 -21.65 -48.75
C ILE A 24 26.84 -22.10 -48.73
N ASP A 25 26.44 -22.75 -47.63
CA ASP A 25 25.05 -23.06 -47.35
C ASP A 25 24.23 -21.78 -47.18
N GLN A 26 23.42 -21.49 -48.20
CA GLN A 26 22.50 -20.35 -48.26
C GLN A 26 21.49 -20.34 -47.11
N ALA A 27 21.14 -21.50 -46.53
CA ALA A 27 20.22 -21.58 -45.40
C ALA A 27 20.87 -21.04 -44.11
N ALA A 28 22.14 -21.36 -43.88
CA ALA A 28 22.90 -20.87 -42.73
C ALA A 28 23.07 -19.34 -42.76
N VAL A 29 23.33 -18.76 -43.95
CA VAL A 29 23.44 -17.31 -44.14
C VAL A 29 22.12 -16.60 -43.82
N ARG A 30 21.00 -17.13 -44.31
CA ARG A 30 19.66 -16.57 -44.04
C ARG A 30 19.33 -16.59 -42.55
N LYS A 31 19.70 -17.65 -41.84
CA LYS A 31 19.50 -17.79 -40.38
C LYS A 31 20.34 -16.77 -39.60
N LEU A 32 21.58 -16.53 -40.01
CA LEU A 32 22.46 -15.53 -39.38
C LEU A 32 21.93 -14.10 -39.57
N ILE A 33 21.48 -13.75 -40.78
CA ILE A 33 20.87 -12.44 -41.07
C ILE A 33 19.59 -12.23 -40.24
N ALA A 34 18.75 -13.27 -40.12
CA ALA A 34 17.54 -13.19 -39.31
C ALA A 34 17.83 -12.96 -37.82
N ASN A 35 18.84 -13.65 -37.27
CA ASN A 35 19.28 -13.46 -35.88
C ASN A 35 19.87 -12.07 -35.65
N HIS A 36 20.68 -11.56 -36.58
CA HIS A 36 21.23 -10.21 -36.48
C HIS A 36 20.14 -9.12 -36.54
N ARG A 37 19.14 -9.28 -37.43
CA ARG A 37 17.96 -8.38 -37.46
C ARG A 37 17.17 -8.41 -36.15
N LYS A 38 17.04 -9.59 -35.52
CA LYS A 38 16.37 -9.75 -34.21
C LYS A 38 17.14 -9.03 -33.09
N LEU A 39 18.47 -9.16 -33.07
CA LEU A 39 19.35 -8.47 -32.11
C LEU A 39 19.33 -6.95 -32.28
N MET A 40 19.37 -6.46 -33.53
CA MET A 40 19.25 -5.02 -33.82
C MET A 40 17.89 -4.44 -33.43
N THR A 41 16.82 -5.25 -33.48
CA THR A 41 15.48 -4.84 -33.03
C THR A 41 15.40 -4.74 -31.51
N ILE A 42 16.08 -5.63 -30.78
CA ILE A 42 16.16 -5.60 -29.32
C ILE A 42 16.96 -4.37 -28.86
N SER A 43 18.11 -4.10 -29.47
CA SER A 43 18.92 -2.90 -29.16
C SER A 43 18.17 -1.59 -29.43
N ARG A 44 17.40 -1.49 -30.53
CA ARG A 44 16.56 -0.31 -30.80
C ARG A 44 15.46 -0.11 -29.76
N LYS A 45 14.88 -1.19 -29.24
CA LYS A 45 13.89 -1.12 -28.15
C LYS A 45 14.53 -0.71 -26.83
N GLU A 46 15.74 -1.18 -26.53
CA GLU A 46 16.51 -0.77 -25.34
C GLU A 46 16.93 0.70 -25.40
N VAL A 47 17.34 1.20 -26.58
CA VAL A 47 17.66 2.62 -26.81
C VAL A 47 16.39 3.49 -26.70
N GLN A 48 15.25 3.03 -27.22
CA GLN A 48 13.98 3.75 -27.02
C GLN A 48 13.51 3.73 -25.56
N PHE A 49 13.75 2.64 -24.83
CA PHE A 49 13.43 2.55 -23.41
C PHE A 49 14.32 3.49 -22.58
N THR A 50 15.63 3.49 -22.80
CA THR A 50 16.56 4.42 -22.13
C THR A 50 16.29 5.87 -22.50
N ARG A 51 15.90 6.17 -23.74
CA ARG A 51 15.47 7.51 -24.14
C ARG A 51 14.18 7.94 -23.44
N LYS A 52 13.17 7.06 -23.34
CA LYS A 52 11.93 7.34 -22.58
C LYS A 52 12.19 7.52 -21.08
N VAL A 53 13.11 6.75 -20.51
CA VAL A 53 13.54 6.89 -19.11
C VAL A 53 14.30 8.21 -18.93
N ALA A 54 15.17 8.61 -19.86
CA ALA A 54 15.87 9.89 -19.82
C ALA A 54 14.92 11.09 -20.00
N GLU A 55 13.91 10.98 -20.88
CA GLU A 55 12.86 11.99 -21.05
C GLU A 55 11.97 12.08 -19.79
N ALA A 56 11.64 10.95 -19.16
CA ALA A 56 10.91 10.91 -17.88
C ALA A 56 11.74 11.50 -16.72
N ILE A 57 13.04 11.22 -16.68
CA ILE A 57 13.95 11.80 -15.69
C ILE A 57 14.09 13.30 -15.93
N ALA A 58 14.31 13.76 -17.16
CA ALA A 58 14.40 15.19 -17.51
C ALA A 58 13.10 15.95 -17.17
N PHE A 59 11.94 15.31 -17.31
CA PHE A 59 10.65 15.85 -16.87
C PHE A 59 10.58 16.03 -15.33
N LEU A 60 11.22 15.15 -14.55
CA LEU A 60 11.23 15.19 -13.08
C LEU A 60 12.16 16.25 -12.48
N ILE A 61 13.15 16.74 -13.25
CA ILE A 61 14.17 17.72 -12.79
C ILE A 61 13.90 19.15 -13.29
N SER A 62 12.87 19.37 -14.12
CA SER A 62 12.56 20.69 -14.65
C SER A 62 11.99 21.63 -13.56
N PRO A 63 12.61 22.80 -13.30
CA PRO A 63 12.15 23.75 -12.29
C PRO A 63 10.76 24.37 -12.57
N ALA A 64 10.27 24.28 -13.81
CA ALA A 64 9.04 24.91 -14.27
C ALA A 64 7.74 24.22 -13.80
N LEU A 65 7.82 23.12 -13.04
CA LEU A 65 6.67 22.25 -12.72
C LEU A 65 6.28 22.19 -11.25
N PHE A 66 6.66 23.19 -10.45
CA PHE A 66 6.29 23.26 -9.03
C PHE A 66 4.76 23.20 -8.81
N ALA A 67 3.96 23.76 -9.74
CA ALA A 67 2.50 23.69 -9.68
C ALA A 67 1.92 22.30 -10.07
N GLN A 68 2.60 21.53 -10.93
CA GLN A 68 2.10 20.22 -11.40
C GLN A 68 2.51 19.08 -10.44
N ARG A 69 3.54 19.26 -9.62
CA ARG A 69 3.87 18.36 -8.48
C ARG A 69 2.73 18.29 -7.46
N SER A 70 2.01 19.38 -7.22
CA SER A 70 0.81 19.40 -6.36
C SER A 70 -0.29 18.47 -6.89
N SER A 71 -0.51 18.48 -8.22
CA SER A 71 -1.47 17.60 -8.89
C SER A 71 -1.03 16.12 -8.90
N LEU A 72 0.27 15.85 -9.01
CA LEU A 72 0.84 14.51 -8.96
C LEU A 72 0.83 13.89 -7.55
N HIS A 73 1.11 14.67 -6.50
CA HIS A 73 0.88 14.24 -5.12
C HIS A 73 -0.60 13.92 -4.86
N LYS A 74 -1.51 14.72 -5.44
CA LYS A 74 -2.94 14.46 -5.37
C LYS A 74 -3.36 13.20 -6.15
N LEU A 75 -2.71 12.90 -7.27
CA LEU A 75 -2.91 11.67 -8.07
C LEU A 75 -2.32 10.41 -7.41
N MET A 76 -1.19 10.51 -6.68
CA MET A 76 -0.63 9.36 -5.93
C MET A 76 -1.34 9.10 -4.60
N ALA A 77 -1.99 10.10 -4.00
CA ALA A 77 -2.88 9.89 -2.86
C ALA A 77 -4.13 9.07 -3.24
N ILE A 78 -4.57 9.14 -4.51
CA ILE A 78 -5.75 8.43 -5.02
C ILE A 78 -5.54 6.91 -5.13
N THR A 79 -4.30 6.40 -5.11
CA THR A 79 -4.04 4.95 -5.24
C THR A 79 -3.95 4.19 -3.91
N THR A 80 -3.86 4.89 -2.78
CA THR A 80 -3.62 4.29 -1.45
C THR A 80 -4.79 4.47 -0.48
N ILE A 81 -5.81 5.22 -0.87
CA ILE A 81 -7.04 5.43 -0.11
C ILE A 81 -8.23 4.97 -0.97
N TYR A 82 -9.09 4.15 -0.39
CA TYR A 82 -10.35 3.75 -1.00
C TYR A 82 -11.50 4.11 -0.07
N ASP A 83 -12.26 5.14 -0.43
CA ASP A 83 -13.38 5.68 0.36
C ASP A 83 -14.71 5.62 -0.39
N LYS A 84 -14.81 4.87 -1.49
CA LYS A 84 -16.06 4.74 -2.27
C LYS A 84 -17.23 4.18 -1.47
N ASN A 85 -16.94 3.45 -0.39
CA ASN A 85 -17.94 2.87 0.51
C ASN A 85 -18.20 3.76 1.75
N LEU A 86 -17.60 4.94 1.83
CA LEU A 86 -17.89 5.92 2.86
C LEU A 86 -19.11 6.76 2.42
N ASN A 87 -20.17 6.73 3.21
CA ASN A 87 -21.27 7.66 3.03
C ASN A 87 -20.78 9.07 3.35
N ALA A 88 -20.90 10.01 2.39
CA ALA A 88 -20.47 11.39 2.57
C ALA A 88 -21.12 12.07 3.79
N ALA A 89 -22.36 11.69 4.14
CA ALA A 89 -23.06 12.22 5.32
C ALA A 89 -22.38 11.82 6.63
N ASP A 90 -21.69 10.68 6.68
CA ASP A 90 -21.04 10.21 7.91
C ASP A 90 -19.76 10.99 8.25
N LYS A 91 -19.15 11.70 7.29
CA LYS A 91 -17.94 12.51 7.54
C LYS A 91 -18.13 13.57 8.62
N ASN A 92 -19.32 14.16 8.69
CA ASN A 92 -19.63 15.23 9.65
C ASN A 92 -20.23 14.73 10.96
N ARG A 93 -20.45 13.42 11.10
CA ARG A 93 -21.06 12.85 12.30
C ARG A 93 -20.06 12.75 13.44
N PHE A 94 -20.53 12.97 14.65
CA PHE A 94 -19.73 12.86 15.86
C PHE A 94 -19.50 11.40 16.22
N ILE A 95 -18.31 11.09 16.70
CA ILE A 95 -17.94 9.77 17.19
C ILE A 95 -18.24 9.72 18.68
N SER A 96 -18.95 8.67 19.10
CA SER A 96 -19.23 8.39 20.53
C SER A 96 -18.07 7.63 21.19
N LYS A 97 -17.45 6.71 20.46
CA LYS A 97 -16.22 6.01 20.85
C LYS A 97 -15.49 5.44 19.64
N ILE A 98 -14.20 5.19 19.82
CA ILE A 98 -13.35 4.46 18.88
C ILE A 98 -13.20 3.04 19.41
N VAL A 99 -13.62 2.03 18.64
CA VAL A 99 -13.48 0.63 19.00
C VAL A 99 -12.37 0.01 18.17
N VAL A 100 -11.29 -0.41 18.83
CA VAL A 100 -10.21 -1.16 18.19
C VAL A 100 -10.54 -2.63 18.27
N THR A 101 -10.67 -3.29 17.11
CA THR A 101 -11.12 -4.67 17.04
C THR A 101 -10.08 -5.56 16.37
N ALA A 102 -9.75 -6.68 17.00
CA ALA A 102 -9.08 -7.81 16.36
C ALA A 102 -10.10 -8.92 16.11
N SER A 103 -10.12 -9.52 14.92
CA SER A 103 -11.09 -10.58 14.58
C SER A 103 -10.53 -11.57 13.56
N SER A 104 -11.00 -12.82 13.61
CA SER A 104 -10.55 -13.91 12.72
C SER A 104 -11.35 -14.07 11.44
N THR A 105 -12.40 -13.28 11.22
CA THR A 105 -13.21 -13.36 9.99
C THR A 105 -12.48 -12.86 8.74
N VAL A 106 -11.35 -12.17 8.92
CA VAL A 106 -10.47 -11.68 7.86
C VAL A 106 -9.04 -11.95 8.31
N SER A 107 -8.24 -12.63 7.48
CA SER A 107 -6.79 -12.72 7.67
C SER A 107 -6.13 -11.92 6.56
N THR A 108 -5.23 -11.00 6.94
CA THR A 108 -4.33 -10.31 6.01
C THR A 108 -3.03 -11.09 5.78
N THR A 109 -2.86 -12.21 6.49
CA THR A 109 -1.63 -13.00 6.50
C THR A 109 -1.79 -14.31 5.75
N ILE A 110 -0.67 -14.79 5.19
CA ILE A 110 -0.61 -16.02 4.39
C ILE A 110 -1.01 -17.25 5.20
N ASP A 111 -0.61 -17.32 6.47
CA ASP A 111 -0.87 -18.49 7.34
C ASP A 111 -2.31 -18.55 7.89
N GLY A 112 -3.12 -17.51 7.65
CA GLY A 112 -4.56 -17.49 7.97
C GLY A 112 -4.91 -17.39 9.46
N ASN A 113 -3.93 -17.50 10.37
CA ASN A 113 -4.20 -17.70 11.78
C ASN A 113 -4.12 -16.44 12.66
N TYR A 114 -3.65 -15.31 12.17
CA TYR A 114 -3.57 -14.10 13.00
C TYR A 114 -4.83 -13.26 12.93
N TYR A 115 -5.14 -12.58 14.02
CA TYR A 115 -6.22 -11.61 14.00
C TYR A 115 -5.88 -10.42 13.10
N HIS A 116 -6.83 -10.03 12.26
CA HIS A 116 -6.77 -8.77 11.55
C HIS A 116 -7.35 -7.66 12.42
N TRP A 117 -6.64 -6.53 12.47
CA TRP A 117 -6.96 -5.41 13.34
C TRP A 117 -7.51 -4.22 12.56
N ARG A 118 -8.60 -3.64 13.06
CA ARG A 118 -9.34 -2.53 12.43
C ARG A 118 -9.77 -1.51 13.47
N ILE A 119 -10.03 -0.29 13.01
CA ILE A 119 -10.63 0.78 13.83
C ILE A 119 -12.08 0.97 13.41
N TYR A 120 -12.99 0.96 14.37
CA TYR A 120 -14.38 1.35 14.19
C TYR A 120 -14.62 2.69 14.87
N LEU A 121 -15.03 3.69 14.11
CA LEU A 121 -15.46 4.99 14.59
C LEU A 121 -16.97 4.91 14.84
N GLN A 122 -17.39 4.62 16.07
CA GLN A 122 -18.80 4.43 16.38
C GLN A 122 -19.53 5.78 16.37
N LEU A 123 -20.53 5.90 15.51
CA LEU A 123 -21.27 7.14 15.28
C LEU A 123 -22.24 7.41 16.42
N SER A 124 -22.37 8.68 16.80
CA SER A 124 -23.33 9.12 17.82
C SER A 124 -24.76 8.99 17.30
N GLN A 125 -25.67 8.58 18.18
CA GLN A 125 -27.09 8.38 17.86
C GLN A 125 -27.87 9.69 17.64
N SER A 126 -27.33 10.80 18.17
CA SER A 126 -27.99 12.12 18.16
C SER A 126 -27.95 12.83 16.82
N ASP A 127 -27.17 12.33 15.86
CA ASP A 127 -27.03 12.98 14.56
C ASP A 127 -28.22 12.62 13.67
N ILE A 128 -29.03 13.63 13.34
CA ILE A 128 -30.13 13.58 12.36
C ILE A 128 -29.52 13.46 10.95
N SER A 129 -28.84 12.34 10.70
CA SER A 129 -28.31 12.02 9.38
C SER A 129 -29.25 11.02 8.70
N ASN A 130 -29.44 11.15 7.39
CA ASN A 130 -30.15 10.16 6.57
C ASN A 130 -29.35 8.86 6.37
N SER A 131 -28.25 8.65 7.11
CA SER A 131 -27.42 7.45 7.07
C SER A 131 -27.87 6.43 8.12
N SER A 132 -28.09 5.19 7.70
CA SER A 132 -28.36 4.05 8.60
C SER A 132 -27.09 3.48 9.24
N SER A 133 -25.93 4.05 8.92
CA SER A 133 -24.64 3.60 9.44
C SER A 133 -24.51 3.87 10.94
N LYS A 134 -23.88 2.92 11.63
CA LYS A 134 -23.58 2.96 13.07
C LYS A 134 -22.09 3.11 13.36
N SER A 135 -21.22 2.83 12.39
CA SER A 135 -19.79 3.10 12.47
C SER A 135 -19.19 3.43 11.11
N VAL A 136 -18.01 4.03 11.12
CA VAL A 136 -17.10 4.08 9.97
C VAL A 136 -15.86 3.27 10.29
N ILE A 137 -15.48 2.36 9.41
CA ILE A 137 -14.32 1.47 9.58
C ILE A 137 -13.12 2.11 8.89
N LEU A 138 -11.99 2.19 9.60
CA LEU A 138 -10.67 2.40 9.01
C LEU A 138 -9.93 1.07 9.00
N ASP A 139 -9.66 0.56 7.81
CA ASP A 139 -9.10 -0.76 7.59
C ASP A 139 -7.92 -0.67 6.63
N MET A 140 -6.71 -0.87 7.14
CA MET A 140 -5.52 -0.96 6.31
C MET A 140 -5.36 -2.40 5.84
N ILE A 141 -5.39 -2.64 4.52
CA ILE A 141 -5.27 -3.97 3.93
C ILE A 141 -4.12 -4.04 2.92
N PRO A 142 -3.43 -5.19 2.80
CA PRO A 142 -2.41 -5.38 1.76
C PRO A 142 -3.07 -5.42 0.38
N THR A 143 -2.57 -4.64 -0.57
CA THR A 143 -3.08 -4.57 -1.96
C THR A 143 -1.93 -4.61 -2.95
N ASN A 144 -1.89 -5.66 -3.79
CA ASN A 144 -0.90 -5.89 -4.85
C ASN A 144 0.53 -5.45 -4.46
N PRO A 145 1.31 -6.30 -3.76
CA PRO A 145 2.54 -5.93 -3.05
C PRO A 145 3.51 -5.05 -3.87
N PRO A 146 4.18 -4.06 -3.25
CA PRO A 146 4.29 -3.83 -1.80
C PRO A 146 3.28 -2.80 -1.23
N THR A 147 2.29 -2.38 -2.01
CA THR A 147 1.36 -1.33 -1.58
C THR A 147 0.31 -1.84 -0.61
N SER A 148 -0.22 -0.94 0.23
CA SER A 148 -1.40 -1.18 1.03
C SER A 148 -2.45 -0.13 0.69
N THR A 149 -3.70 -0.44 0.99
CA THR A 149 -4.81 0.48 0.80
C THR A 149 -5.52 0.71 2.12
N LEU A 150 -5.67 1.97 2.49
CA LEU A 150 -6.57 2.39 3.55
C LEU A 150 -8.01 2.36 3.01
N MET A 151 -8.76 1.35 3.40
CA MET A 151 -10.18 1.22 3.13
C MET A 151 -10.97 1.98 4.18
N ILE A 152 -11.86 2.87 3.73
CA ILE A 152 -12.75 3.65 4.60
C ILE A 152 -14.19 3.31 4.22
N THR A 153 -14.94 2.75 5.15
CA THR A 153 -16.26 2.15 4.86
C THR A 153 -17.28 2.50 5.94
N SER A 154 -18.43 3.05 5.52
CA SER A 154 -19.60 3.19 6.39
C SER A 154 -20.22 1.81 6.65
N ASN A 155 -20.57 1.52 7.90
CA ASN A 155 -20.97 0.18 8.35
C ASN A 155 -22.27 0.21 9.18
N ALA A 156 -23.13 -0.77 8.98
CA ALA A 156 -24.44 -0.88 9.64
C ALA A 156 -24.36 -1.34 11.11
N TYR A 157 -23.19 -1.84 11.55
CA TYR A 157 -22.93 -2.27 12.92
C TYR A 157 -22.07 -1.24 13.67
N ALA A 158 -22.21 -1.18 14.99
CA ALA A 158 -21.43 -0.25 15.83
C ALA A 158 -19.95 -0.68 15.95
N SER A 159 -19.69 -1.99 15.88
CA SER A 159 -18.36 -2.60 15.83
C SER A 159 -18.41 -3.90 15.00
N SER A 160 -17.39 -4.77 15.10
CA SER A 160 -17.35 -6.03 14.36
C SER A 160 -18.52 -6.95 14.73
N ASN A 161 -19.12 -7.62 13.76
CA ASN A 161 -20.13 -8.67 13.98
C ASN A 161 -19.51 -10.09 14.04
N SER A 162 -18.18 -10.21 14.03
CA SER A 162 -17.50 -11.49 14.16
C SER A 162 -17.84 -12.17 15.50
N PRO A 163 -18.13 -13.48 15.52
CA PRO A 163 -18.31 -14.23 16.77
C PRO A 163 -16.97 -14.41 17.52
N ALA A 164 -15.85 -14.44 16.79
CA ALA A 164 -14.51 -14.50 17.35
C ALA A 164 -13.82 -13.15 17.16
N LYS A 165 -13.83 -12.34 18.23
CA LYS A 165 -13.21 -11.01 18.25
C LYS A 165 -12.79 -10.62 19.66
N ILE A 166 -11.86 -9.68 19.72
CA ILE A 166 -11.50 -8.93 20.91
C ILE A 166 -11.64 -7.44 20.59
N GLU A 167 -12.11 -6.66 21.55
CA GLU A 167 -12.40 -5.24 21.37
C GLU A 167 -11.83 -4.43 22.52
N PHE A 168 -11.32 -3.25 22.19
CA PHE A 168 -10.85 -2.26 23.15
C PHE A 168 -11.46 -0.90 22.80
N ASP A 169 -12.12 -0.29 23.78
CA ASP A 169 -12.78 1.01 23.63
C ASP A 169 -11.81 2.15 23.96
N ILE A 170 -11.83 3.20 23.15
CA ILE A 170 -11.13 4.47 23.35
C ILE A 170 -12.13 5.60 23.23
N PHE A 171 -12.14 6.53 24.17
CA PHE A 171 -13.10 7.64 24.18
C PHE A 171 -12.50 8.95 23.64
N PRO A 172 -13.25 9.73 22.85
CA PRO A 172 -12.83 11.08 22.45
C PRO A 172 -12.63 11.99 23.67
N ALA A 173 -11.57 12.80 23.66
CA ALA A 173 -11.32 13.79 24.72
C ALA A 173 -12.18 15.06 24.57
N LYS A 174 -12.74 15.28 23.39
CA LYS A 174 -13.57 16.42 22.98
C LYS A 174 -14.48 16.00 21.84
N PRO A 175 -15.50 16.79 21.46
CA PRO A 175 -16.31 16.51 20.28
C PRO A 175 -15.41 16.28 19.06
N LEU A 176 -15.53 15.08 18.47
CA LEU A 176 -14.66 14.59 17.40
C LEU A 176 -15.52 13.99 16.29
N THR A 177 -15.32 14.41 15.05
CA THR A 177 -16.04 13.88 13.90
C THR A 177 -15.23 12.81 13.16
N VAL A 178 -15.92 12.02 12.33
CA VAL A 178 -15.27 11.06 11.42
C VAL A 178 -14.26 11.75 10.50
N GLY A 179 -14.65 12.87 9.90
CA GLY A 179 -13.81 13.65 8.99
C GLY A 179 -12.50 14.07 9.65
N GLN A 180 -12.55 14.56 10.89
CA GLN A 180 -11.36 14.95 11.64
C GLN A 180 -10.39 13.78 11.87
N VAL A 181 -10.90 12.57 12.13
CA VAL A 181 -10.06 11.38 12.27
C VAL A 181 -9.43 10.98 10.93
N ILE A 182 -10.22 10.97 9.85
CA ILE A 182 -9.74 10.65 8.50
C ILE A 182 -8.66 11.65 8.06
N ASP A 183 -8.92 12.94 8.23
CA ASP A 183 -7.99 14.01 7.85
C ASP A 183 -6.67 13.89 8.60
N LEU A 184 -6.70 13.61 9.91
CA LEU A 184 -5.49 13.34 10.68
C LEU A 184 -4.73 12.12 10.14
N PHE A 185 -5.42 11.02 9.86
CA PHE A 185 -4.77 9.81 9.32
C PHE A 185 -4.11 10.09 7.97
N ILE A 186 -4.75 10.88 7.11
CA ILE A 186 -4.19 11.29 5.83
C ILE A 186 -2.98 12.20 6.06
N GLU A 187 -3.10 13.23 6.91
CA GLU A 187 -2.03 14.17 7.24
C GLU A 187 -0.78 13.45 7.78
N LYS A 188 -0.97 12.47 8.66
CA LYS A 188 0.11 11.67 9.26
C LYS A 188 0.65 10.57 8.36
N GLY A 189 0.17 10.48 7.11
CA GLY A 189 0.65 9.49 6.15
C GLY A 189 0.24 8.06 6.48
N MET A 190 -0.83 7.86 7.27
CA MET A 190 -1.30 6.52 7.66
C MET A 190 -1.74 5.67 6.45
N HIS A 191 -2.03 6.29 5.30
CA HIS A 191 -2.33 5.62 4.05
C HIS A 191 -1.06 5.14 3.30
N ARG A 192 0.13 5.61 3.67
CA ARG A 192 1.43 5.27 3.05
C ARG A 192 2.13 4.20 3.88
N TYR A 193 1.54 3.02 3.91
CA TYR A 193 2.00 1.89 4.71
C TYR A 193 2.24 0.66 3.84
N THR A 194 3.24 -0.14 4.18
CA THR A 194 3.54 -1.42 3.57
C THR A 194 3.60 -2.47 4.67
N PHE A 195 2.80 -3.53 4.54
CA PHE A 195 2.88 -4.71 5.43
C PHE A 195 4.23 -5.42 5.30
N ASP A 196 4.58 -6.24 6.28
CA ASP A 196 5.75 -7.11 6.15
C ASP A 196 5.55 -8.17 5.05
N ALA A 197 6.60 -8.94 4.76
CA ALA A 197 6.60 -9.94 3.68
C ALA A 197 5.51 -11.03 3.81
N THR A 198 4.85 -11.16 4.95
CA THR A 198 3.76 -12.13 5.18
C THR A 198 2.37 -11.51 5.17
N GLY A 199 2.27 -10.18 4.97
CA GLY A 199 1.03 -9.44 5.12
C GLY A 199 0.70 -9.08 6.58
N SER A 200 1.67 -9.17 7.50
CA SER A 200 1.48 -8.78 8.91
C SER A 200 1.88 -7.33 9.17
N GLY A 201 1.28 -6.72 10.19
CA GLY A 201 1.56 -5.33 10.56
C GLY A 201 0.33 -4.46 10.82
N CYS A 202 -0.89 -5.00 10.71
CA CYS A 202 -2.12 -4.24 11.01
C CYS A 202 -2.12 -3.72 12.45
N LEU A 203 -1.71 -4.52 13.45
CA LEU A 203 -1.61 -4.04 14.83
C LEU A 203 -0.61 -2.89 15.00
N PHE A 204 0.56 -2.96 14.36
CA PHE A 204 1.55 -1.87 14.42
C PHE A 204 0.99 -0.57 13.80
N TRP A 205 0.25 -0.70 12.70
CA TRP A 205 -0.47 0.42 12.09
C TRP A 205 -1.51 1.02 13.05
N ILE A 206 -2.32 0.18 13.72
CA ILE A 206 -3.30 0.62 14.72
C ILE A 206 -2.63 1.35 15.89
N MET A 207 -1.58 0.77 16.47
CA MET A 207 -0.83 1.39 17.57
C MET A 207 -0.32 2.77 17.17
N THR A 208 0.23 2.90 15.95
CA THR A 208 0.73 4.17 15.42
C THR A 208 -0.41 5.19 15.26
N GLY A 209 -1.56 4.78 14.73
CA GLY A 209 -2.73 5.65 14.60
C GLY A 209 -3.27 6.15 15.95
N ILE A 210 -3.29 5.28 16.97
CA ILE A 210 -3.68 5.67 18.34
C ILE A 210 -2.69 6.68 18.92
N HIS A 211 -1.38 6.50 18.70
CA HIS A 211 -0.37 7.49 19.10
C HIS A 211 -0.63 8.86 18.47
N HIS A 212 -0.90 8.92 17.17
CA HIS A 212 -1.20 10.20 16.51
C HIS A 212 -2.47 10.86 17.02
N LEU A 213 -3.53 10.09 17.27
CA LEU A 213 -4.77 10.61 17.89
C LEU A 213 -4.51 11.19 19.29
N HIS A 214 -3.66 10.51 20.07
CA HIS A 214 -3.29 10.96 21.41
C HIS A 214 -2.43 12.23 21.37
N GLU A 215 -1.41 12.29 20.51
CA GLU A 215 -0.56 13.48 20.33
C GLU A 215 -1.35 14.71 19.88
N ALA A 216 -2.41 14.51 19.08
CA ALA A 216 -3.33 15.56 18.67
C ALA A 216 -4.36 15.96 19.76
N ASN A 217 -4.31 15.35 20.95
CA ASN A 217 -5.27 15.53 22.04
C ASN A 217 -6.73 15.32 21.59
N LEU A 218 -6.96 14.31 20.73
CA LEU A 218 -8.30 13.97 20.23
C LEU A 218 -8.96 12.83 21.02
N ILE A 219 -8.17 12.00 21.70
CA ILE A 219 -8.63 10.86 22.50
C ILE A 219 -8.15 10.97 23.94
N GLU A 220 -8.75 10.19 24.84
CA GLU A 220 -8.43 10.17 26.26
C GLU A 220 -6.93 9.99 26.56
N ALA A 221 -6.48 10.66 27.62
CA ALA A 221 -5.08 10.60 28.05
C ALA A 221 -4.66 9.16 28.41
N GLY A 222 -3.45 8.78 28.01
CA GLY A 222 -2.89 7.46 28.28
C GLY A 222 -3.49 6.32 27.44
N ALA A 223 -4.37 6.60 26.48
CA ALA A 223 -4.93 5.58 25.58
C ALA A 223 -3.87 4.66 24.91
N PRO A 224 -2.70 5.16 24.42
CA PRO A 224 -1.68 4.27 23.86
C PRO A 224 -1.16 3.23 24.87
N ASN A 225 -0.90 3.64 26.12
CA ASN A 225 -0.40 2.74 27.17
C ASN A 225 -1.46 1.73 27.61
N LYS A 226 -2.73 2.16 27.71
CA LYS A 226 -3.86 1.27 28.00
C LYS A 226 -4.01 0.21 26.90
N PHE A 227 -3.96 0.62 25.64
CA PHE A 227 -4.06 -0.30 24.51
C PHE A 227 -2.88 -1.27 24.42
N HIS A 228 -1.65 -0.80 24.68
CA HIS A 228 -0.48 -1.68 24.76
C HIS A 228 -0.65 -2.74 25.87
N THR A 229 -1.08 -2.33 27.06
CA THR A 229 -1.33 -3.24 28.19
C THR A 229 -2.41 -4.26 27.84
N PHE A 230 -3.51 -3.81 27.24
CA PHE A 230 -4.58 -4.69 26.74
C PHE A 230 -4.03 -5.71 25.74
N HIS A 231 -3.25 -5.28 24.75
CA HIS A 231 -2.63 -6.18 23.77
C HIS A 231 -1.74 -7.22 24.43
N MET A 232 -0.88 -6.84 25.39
CA MET A 232 -0.01 -7.78 26.08
C MET A 232 -0.80 -8.84 26.87
N ALA A 233 -1.91 -8.44 27.50
CA ALA A 233 -2.81 -9.40 28.16
C ALA A 233 -3.43 -10.38 27.15
N GLN A 234 -3.88 -9.90 25.99
CA GLN A 234 -4.43 -10.76 24.93
C GLN A 234 -3.37 -11.69 24.31
N ALA A 235 -2.13 -11.21 24.15
CA ALA A 235 -1.03 -12.03 23.64
C ALA A 235 -0.66 -13.18 24.59
N ASN A 236 -0.83 -13.00 25.90
CA ASN A 236 -0.65 -14.08 26.87
C ASN A 236 -1.78 -15.12 26.81
N LEU A 237 -3.02 -14.69 26.52
CA LEU A 237 -4.19 -15.58 26.43
C LEU A 237 -4.26 -16.33 25.09
N HIS A 238 -3.83 -15.67 24.01
CA HIS A 238 -3.96 -16.16 22.63
C HIS A 238 -2.65 -15.96 21.84
N PRO A 239 -1.52 -16.55 22.28
CA PRO A 239 -0.21 -16.36 21.66
C PRO A 239 -0.17 -16.78 20.18
N GLU A 240 -1.02 -17.73 19.78
CA GLU A 240 -1.18 -18.20 18.41
C GLU A 240 -1.87 -17.19 17.49
N ARG A 241 -2.63 -16.25 18.05
CA ARG A 241 -3.34 -15.18 17.31
C ARG A 241 -2.60 -13.83 17.38
N HIS A 242 -1.69 -13.68 18.33
CA HIS A 242 -0.96 -12.46 18.67
C HIS A 242 0.56 -12.70 18.66
N PRO A 243 1.18 -12.78 17.47
CA PRO A 243 2.60 -13.08 17.38
C PRO A 243 3.45 -12.01 18.09
N LEU A 244 4.32 -12.49 18.99
CA LEU A 244 5.39 -11.71 19.61
C LEU A 244 6.75 -12.22 19.10
N PRO A 245 7.73 -11.34 18.81
CA PRO A 245 7.65 -9.87 18.92
C PRO A 245 6.66 -9.25 17.92
N LEU A 246 6.16 -8.05 18.25
CA LEU A 246 5.20 -7.33 17.40
C LEU A 246 5.75 -7.18 15.97
N ARG A 247 5.00 -7.72 15.02
CA ARG A 247 5.30 -7.62 13.59
C ARG A 247 5.01 -6.22 13.09
N LYS A 248 5.96 -5.62 12.38
CA LYS A 248 5.90 -4.23 11.91
C LYS A 248 6.01 -4.19 10.40
N GLY A 249 5.18 -3.36 9.79
CA GLY A 249 5.38 -2.87 8.44
C GLY A 249 6.20 -1.59 8.43
N THR A 250 6.21 -0.91 7.28
CA THR A 250 7.00 0.30 7.03
C THR A 250 6.12 1.42 6.48
N PHE A 251 6.26 2.63 7.02
CA PHE A 251 5.70 3.84 6.44
C PHE A 251 6.70 4.46 5.45
N TYR A 252 6.24 5.02 4.33
CA TYR A 252 7.10 5.56 3.26
C TYR A 252 6.66 6.93 2.80
#